data_AF-A0A7K6VGG9-F1
#
_entry.id   AF-A0A7K6VGG9-F1
#
_cell.length_a   1.000
_cell.length_b   1.000
_cell.length_c   1.000
_cell.angle_alpha   90.00
_cell.angle_beta   90.00
_cell.angle_gamma   90.00
#
_symmetry.space_group_name_H-M   'P 1'
#
loop_
_entity.id
_entity.type
_entity.pdbx_description
1 polymer ?
#
loop_
_entity_poly.entity_id
_entity_poly.type
_entity_poly.pdbx_seq_one_letter_code
_entity_poly.pdbx_strand_id
1 'polypeptide(L)'
;VQVLPPVNFTLTVSALAQVLLHWKPNPAQEQSNSTIRYDVKILSPVPEEYDTARTRSVRTAALHEGFSARLRASLLRPRLRLSSAWVRAELPPLPGAAETSVTNLSCVTHVTIPGNVSLHCSWLPGQGAPEDTKYFLFYRYETHTEECPSYIQDKWNRNTECRFSSTQIKPDEIDNLVVIHINGSSKRAAIKPFQQLFNQNAIEKVNIPRNISISLEQNDLLATWEKPISPFREECFEYEFCLINLKSGNEQVLKISSNSFRLRIDVSSRYSVRIRANHNHICRARGLWSDWSETIYVGQNKLENSIAWILTLLSVSMSCIFLLVVVICKINHVWSKLFPRIPTPSNKFRDPFPVDYE
;
A
#
# COMPACT_ATOMS: atom_id res chain seq x y z
N VAL A 1 5.34 -44.75 -39.94
CA VAL A 1 4.28 -43.73 -39.73
C VAL A 1 4.96 -42.41 -39.54
N GLN A 2 4.87 -41.54 -40.55
CA GLN A 2 5.38 -40.18 -40.48
C GLN A 2 4.29 -39.29 -39.87
N VAL A 3 4.68 -38.43 -38.94
CA VAL A 3 3.78 -37.42 -38.37
C VAL A 3 4.08 -36.11 -39.10
N LEU A 4 3.05 -35.51 -39.70
CA LEU A 4 3.16 -34.28 -40.47
C LEU A 4 2.92 -33.04 -39.58
N PRO A 5 3.55 -31.90 -39.89
CA PRO A 5 3.35 -30.67 -39.14
C PRO A 5 1.91 -30.15 -39.32
N PRO A 6 1.30 -29.54 -38.29
CA PRO A 6 0.02 -28.85 -38.43
C PRO A 6 0.09 -27.73 -39.47
N VAL A 7 -1.04 -27.36 -40.05
CA VAL A 7 -1.14 -26.31 -41.07
C VAL A 7 -1.91 -25.10 -40.55
N ASN A 8 -1.71 -23.94 -41.17
CA ASN A 8 -2.37 -22.67 -40.82
C ASN A 8 -2.22 -22.30 -39.33
N PHE A 9 -1.00 -22.43 -38.79
CA PHE A 9 -0.73 -21.99 -37.43
C PHE A 9 -0.70 -20.45 -37.37
N THR A 10 -1.69 -19.85 -36.71
CA THR A 10 -1.88 -18.41 -36.62
C THR A 10 -1.98 -17.97 -35.16
N LEU A 11 -1.50 -16.77 -34.90
CA LEU A 11 -1.64 -16.06 -33.62
C LEU A 11 -2.54 -14.85 -33.84
N THR A 12 -3.59 -14.71 -33.04
CA THR A 12 -4.47 -13.54 -33.09
C THR A 12 -4.66 -12.97 -31.69
N VAL A 13 -4.67 -11.65 -31.57
CA VAL A 13 -4.96 -10.97 -30.30
C VAL A 13 -6.47 -10.98 -30.11
N SER A 14 -6.96 -11.71 -29.10
CA SER A 14 -8.40 -11.85 -28.84
C SER A 14 -8.92 -10.87 -27.78
N ALA A 15 -8.06 -10.42 -26.88
CA ALA A 15 -8.33 -9.41 -25.85
C ALA A 15 -7.03 -8.78 -25.34
N LEU A 16 -7.10 -7.80 -24.42
CA LEU A 16 -5.91 -7.18 -23.82
C LEU A 16 -4.98 -8.24 -23.20
N ALA A 17 -3.72 -8.28 -23.65
CA ALA A 17 -2.74 -9.27 -23.21
C ALA A 17 -3.23 -10.73 -23.36
N GLN A 18 -4.07 -11.02 -24.36
CA GLN A 18 -4.58 -12.36 -24.62
C GLN A 18 -4.39 -12.73 -26.10
N VAL A 19 -3.80 -13.90 -26.33
CA VAL A 19 -3.52 -14.44 -27.66
C VAL A 19 -4.25 -15.76 -27.85
N LEU A 20 -4.95 -15.88 -28.97
CA LEU A 20 -5.52 -17.10 -29.49
C LEU A 20 -4.51 -17.74 -30.46
N LEU A 21 -4.05 -18.93 -30.10
CA LEU A 21 -3.29 -19.83 -30.95
C LEU A 21 -4.29 -20.73 -31.67
N HIS A 22 -4.28 -20.71 -32.99
CA HIS A 22 -5.16 -21.53 -33.81
C HIS A 22 -4.38 -22.26 -34.90
N TRP A 23 -4.72 -23.52 -35.15
CA TRP A 23 -4.14 -24.33 -36.23
C TRP A 23 -5.14 -25.34 -36.76
N LYS A 24 -4.82 -25.98 -37.87
CA LYS A 24 -5.58 -27.10 -38.42
C LYS A 24 -4.73 -28.37 -38.47
N PRO A 25 -5.34 -29.56 -38.30
CA PRO A 25 -4.66 -30.82 -38.55
C PRO A 25 -4.17 -30.87 -39.99
N ASN A 26 -3.06 -31.57 -40.23
CA ASN A 26 -2.56 -31.71 -41.59
C ASN A 26 -3.51 -32.62 -42.40
N PRO A 27 -4.07 -32.16 -43.53
CA PRO A 27 -5.03 -32.95 -44.31
C PRO A 27 -4.39 -34.20 -44.94
N ALA A 28 -3.08 -34.20 -45.18
CA ALA A 28 -2.35 -35.35 -45.71
C ALA A 28 -1.96 -36.37 -44.63
N GLN A 29 -2.35 -36.15 -43.37
CA GLN A 29 -2.06 -37.09 -42.30
C GLN A 29 -2.92 -38.35 -42.44
N GLU A 30 -2.27 -39.51 -42.51
CA GLU A 30 -2.96 -40.80 -42.53
C GLU A 30 -3.95 -40.93 -41.36
N GLN A 31 -5.20 -41.22 -41.68
CA GLN A 31 -6.24 -41.52 -40.71
C GLN A 31 -5.96 -42.89 -40.09
N SER A 32 -5.19 -42.88 -38.99
CA SER A 32 -5.04 -44.03 -38.11
C SER A 32 -5.95 -43.89 -36.90
N ASN A 33 -6.32 -45.01 -36.26
CA ASN A 33 -7.05 -45.06 -34.98
C ASN A 33 -6.26 -44.48 -33.78
N SER A 34 -5.17 -43.74 -34.03
CA SER A 34 -4.29 -43.18 -32.99
C SER A 34 -4.64 -41.71 -32.72
N THR A 35 -4.71 -41.34 -31.43
CA THR A 35 -4.99 -39.96 -31.01
C THR A 35 -3.78 -39.05 -31.25
N ILE A 36 -3.91 -38.11 -32.18
CA ILE A 36 -2.92 -37.06 -32.40
C ILE A 36 -3.04 -36.01 -31.29
N ARG A 37 -1.91 -35.65 -30.69
CA ARG A 37 -1.79 -34.50 -29.77
C ARG A 37 -0.88 -33.44 -30.39
N TYR A 38 -0.89 -32.25 -29.82
CA TYR A 38 -0.09 -31.13 -30.27
C TYR A 38 0.78 -30.64 -29.12
N ASP A 39 2.09 -30.61 -29.34
CA ASP A 39 3.03 -30.00 -28.40
C ASP A 39 3.13 -28.51 -28.77
N VAL A 40 2.86 -27.64 -27.79
CA VAL A 40 2.93 -26.19 -27.93
C VAL A 40 4.07 -25.67 -27.05
N LYS A 41 4.90 -24.81 -27.63
CA LYS A 41 6.00 -24.16 -26.91
C LYS A 41 5.93 -22.65 -27.12
N ILE A 42 5.63 -21.91 -26.05
CA ILE A 42 5.77 -20.45 -26.02
C ILE A 42 7.25 -20.15 -25.83
N LEU A 43 7.79 -19.29 -26.69
CA LEU A 43 9.20 -18.87 -26.64
C LEU A 43 9.36 -17.53 -25.93
N SER A 44 8.40 -16.62 -26.15
CA SER A 44 8.39 -15.24 -25.64
C SER A 44 6.94 -14.80 -25.45
N PRO A 45 6.59 -14.02 -24.41
CA PRO A 45 7.49 -13.38 -23.42
C PRO A 45 8.00 -14.29 -22.31
N VAL A 46 7.22 -15.31 -21.91
CA VAL A 46 7.59 -16.26 -20.86
C VAL A 46 7.61 -17.67 -21.46
N PRO A 47 8.74 -18.38 -21.41
CA PRO A 47 8.81 -19.74 -21.93
C PRO A 47 7.85 -20.69 -21.19
N GLU A 48 7.00 -21.37 -21.96
CA GLU A 48 6.03 -22.35 -21.47
C GLU A 48 5.98 -23.53 -22.46
N GLU A 49 5.86 -24.75 -21.98
CA GLU A 49 5.69 -25.93 -22.82
C GLU A 49 4.55 -26.79 -22.27
N TYR A 50 3.63 -27.17 -23.15
CA TYR A 50 2.47 -27.98 -22.79
C TYR A 50 1.97 -28.76 -24.02
N ASP A 51 1.11 -29.75 -23.79
CA ASP A 51 0.48 -30.50 -24.87
C ASP A 51 -1.05 -30.39 -24.81
N THR A 52 -1.70 -30.52 -25.96
CA THR A 52 -3.16 -30.45 -26.06
C THR A 52 -3.69 -31.33 -27.20
N ALA A 53 -4.91 -31.86 -27.03
CA ALA A 53 -5.63 -32.53 -28.11
C ALA A 53 -6.47 -31.56 -28.96
N ARG A 54 -6.61 -30.30 -28.52
CA ARG A 54 -7.40 -29.28 -29.22
C ARG A 54 -6.58 -28.63 -30.33
N THR A 55 -7.26 -28.04 -31.31
CA THR A 55 -6.68 -27.26 -32.41
C THR A 55 -6.67 -25.75 -32.14
N ARG A 56 -6.96 -25.37 -30.89
CA ARG A 56 -6.97 -24.00 -30.41
C ARG A 56 -6.47 -23.95 -28.97
N SER A 57 -5.77 -22.88 -28.63
CA SER A 57 -5.31 -22.60 -27.27
C SER A 57 -5.34 -21.10 -27.02
N VAL A 58 -5.73 -20.68 -25.81
CA VAL A 58 -5.75 -19.27 -25.42
C VAL A 58 -4.69 -19.07 -24.34
N ARG A 59 -3.92 -18.00 -24.45
CA ARG A 59 -2.86 -17.64 -23.51
C ARG A 59 -2.93 -16.17 -23.14
N THR A 60 -2.70 -15.90 -21.86
CA THR A 60 -2.64 -14.55 -21.32
C THR A 60 -1.17 -14.22 -21.09
N ALA A 61 -0.66 -13.19 -21.76
CA ALA A 61 0.76 -12.80 -21.73
C ALA A 61 0.91 -11.32 -22.15
N ALA A 62 1.94 -10.64 -21.64
CA ALA A 62 2.27 -9.28 -22.07
C ALA A 62 2.74 -9.29 -23.54
N LEU A 63 2.11 -8.47 -24.39
CA LEU A 63 2.31 -8.49 -25.85
C LEU A 63 3.08 -7.27 -26.38
N HIS A 64 3.44 -6.32 -25.52
CA HIS A 64 4.11 -5.09 -25.95
C HIS A 64 5.48 -5.35 -26.60
N GLU A 65 6.19 -6.40 -26.19
CA GLU A 65 7.44 -6.88 -26.80
C GLU A 65 7.26 -7.98 -27.86
N GLY A 66 6.01 -8.23 -28.27
CA GLY A 66 5.66 -9.29 -29.20
C GLY A 66 5.41 -10.63 -28.49
N PHE A 67 5.11 -11.65 -29.29
CA PHE A 67 4.80 -12.99 -28.79
C PHE A 67 5.25 -14.02 -29.81
N SER A 68 5.91 -15.10 -29.39
CA SER A 68 6.39 -16.13 -30.32
C SER A 68 6.11 -17.51 -29.77
N ALA A 69 5.61 -18.39 -30.63
CA ALA A 69 5.28 -19.76 -30.28
C ALA A 69 5.67 -20.75 -31.38
N ARG A 70 5.94 -21.99 -30.98
CA ARG A 70 6.11 -23.13 -31.88
C ARG A 70 5.10 -24.22 -31.56
N LEU A 71 4.72 -24.93 -32.60
CA LEU A 71 3.73 -25.99 -32.57
C LEU A 71 4.24 -27.19 -33.35
N ARG A 72 4.05 -28.40 -32.84
CA ARG A 72 4.21 -29.63 -33.62
C ARG A 72 3.12 -30.64 -33.27
N ALA A 73 2.85 -31.55 -34.19
CA ALA A 73 2.01 -32.70 -33.92
C ALA A 73 2.86 -33.82 -33.30
N SER A 74 2.30 -34.51 -32.32
CA SER A 74 2.90 -35.62 -31.62
C SER A 74 1.91 -36.78 -31.57
N LEU A 75 2.35 -37.95 -32.01
CA LEU A 75 1.60 -39.20 -31.95
C LEU A 75 2.17 -40.06 -30.83
N LEU A 76 1.34 -40.34 -29.82
CA LEU A 76 1.69 -41.27 -28.75
C LEU A 76 1.26 -42.68 -29.14
N ARG A 77 2.23 -43.60 -29.21
CA ARG A 77 2.00 -45.05 -29.24
C ARG A 77 2.60 -45.69 -27.99
N PRO A 78 2.16 -46.89 -27.56
CA PRO A 78 2.57 -47.51 -26.31
C PRO A 78 4.09 -47.66 -26.09
N ARG A 79 4.90 -47.59 -27.15
CA ARG A 79 6.37 -47.72 -27.08
C ARG A 79 7.14 -46.66 -27.87
N LEU A 80 6.46 -45.73 -28.54
CA LEU A 80 7.07 -44.77 -29.47
C LEU A 80 6.33 -43.43 -29.44
N ARG A 81 7.08 -42.33 -29.28
CA ARG A 81 6.59 -40.96 -29.50
C ARG A 81 7.15 -40.47 -30.83
N LEU A 82 6.27 -40.32 -31.81
CA LEU A 82 6.62 -39.77 -33.12
C LEU A 82 6.18 -38.31 -33.14
N SER A 83 7.03 -37.40 -33.59
CA SER A 83 6.72 -35.99 -33.65
C SER A 83 7.05 -35.41 -35.01
N SER A 84 6.26 -34.43 -35.46
CA SER A 84 6.55 -33.69 -36.68
C SER A 84 7.55 -32.56 -36.46
N ALA A 85 7.96 -31.93 -37.56
CA ALA A 85 8.73 -30.69 -37.52
C ALA A 85 7.93 -29.57 -36.83
N TRP A 86 8.66 -28.63 -36.21
CA TRP A 86 8.07 -27.46 -35.58
C TRP A 86 7.63 -26.43 -36.62
N VAL A 87 6.41 -25.94 -36.47
CA VAL A 87 5.89 -24.75 -37.14
C VAL A 87 5.98 -23.59 -36.17
N ARG A 88 6.37 -22.40 -36.64
CA ARG A 88 6.50 -21.19 -35.82
C ARG A 88 5.49 -20.15 -36.29
N ALA A 89 4.96 -19.40 -35.34
CA ALA A 89 4.24 -18.16 -35.60
C ALA A 89 4.69 -17.11 -34.57
N GLU A 90 4.64 -15.84 -34.96
CA GLU A 90 5.03 -14.72 -34.11
C GLU A 90 4.12 -13.50 -34.34
N LEU A 91 3.88 -12.76 -33.26
CA LEU A 91 3.28 -11.43 -33.27
C LEU A 91 4.42 -10.42 -33.09
N PRO A 92 4.54 -9.43 -33.99
CA PRO A 92 5.56 -8.41 -33.85
C PRO A 92 5.33 -7.56 -32.58
N PRO A 93 6.38 -6.93 -32.03
CA PRO A 93 6.23 -5.96 -30.96
C PRO A 93 5.28 -4.81 -31.34
N LEU A 94 4.58 -4.27 -30.35
CA LEU A 94 3.74 -3.10 -30.57
C LEU A 94 4.60 -1.88 -30.98
N PRO A 95 4.10 -0.99 -31.85
CA PRO A 95 4.88 0.13 -32.38
C PRO A 95 5.25 1.15 -31.30
N GLY A 96 6.30 1.93 -31.56
CA GLY A 96 6.81 2.97 -30.68
C GLY A 96 8.26 2.70 -30.23
N ALA A 97 9.04 3.75 -30.01
CA ALA A 97 10.41 3.62 -29.51
C ALA A 97 10.40 3.18 -28.04
N ALA A 98 11.30 2.27 -27.64
CA ALA A 98 11.31 1.70 -26.29
C ALA A 98 11.34 2.77 -25.18
N GLU A 99 12.08 3.86 -25.39
CA GLU A 99 12.22 4.96 -24.42
C GLU A 99 10.94 5.80 -24.21
N THR A 100 9.95 5.67 -25.09
CA THR A 100 8.64 6.34 -24.93
C THR A 100 7.70 5.57 -24.00
N SER A 101 7.99 4.29 -23.74
CA SER A 101 7.18 3.44 -22.86
C SER A 101 7.21 3.97 -21.42
N VAL A 102 6.09 3.80 -20.72
CA VAL A 102 6.04 4.07 -19.28
C VAL A 102 6.98 3.15 -18.50
N THR A 103 7.44 3.62 -17.35
CA THR A 103 8.32 2.89 -16.43
C THR A 103 7.76 2.93 -15.01
N ASN A 104 8.27 2.05 -14.12
CA ASN A 104 7.87 1.99 -12.71
C ASN A 104 6.35 1.90 -12.48
N LEU A 105 5.67 1.04 -13.25
CA LEU A 105 4.26 0.75 -13.01
C LEU A 105 4.10 0.06 -11.65
N SER A 106 3.34 0.68 -10.77
CA SER A 106 2.92 0.11 -9.49
C SER A 106 1.41 0.14 -9.42
N CYS A 107 0.80 -0.98 -9.06
CA CYS A 107 -0.64 -1.09 -8.86
C CYS A 107 -0.93 -1.69 -7.50
N VAL A 108 -1.98 -1.19 -6.85
CA VAL A 108 -2.45 -1.64 -5.55
C VAL A 108 -3.96 -1.75 -5.57
N THR A 109 -4.49 -2.86 -5.05
CA THR A 109 -5.92 -3.07 -4.85
C THR A 109 -6.28 -3.02 -3.38
N HIS A 110 -7.45 -2.47 -3.08
CA HIS A 110 -8.02 -2.42 -1.73
C HIS A 110 -9.46 -2.92 -1.74
N VAL A 111 -9.84 -3.73 -0.75
CA VAL A 111 -11.23 -4.10 -0.53
C VAL A 111 -11.91 -2.98 0.24
N THR A 112 -12.84 -2.25 -0.37
CA THR A 112 -13.44 -1.05 0.25
C THR A 112 -14.66 -1.37 1.10
N ILE A 113 -15.62 -2.05 0.49
CA ILE A 113 -16.82 -2.62 1.14
C ILE A 113 -16.89 -4.11 0.76
N PRO A 114 -17.69 -4.93 1.48
CA PRO A 114 -17.84 -6.34 1.13
C PRO A 114 -18.22 -6.52 -0.35
N GLY A 115 -17.33 -7.13 -1.12
CA GLY A 115 -17.52 -7.41 -2.55
C GLY A 115 -17.04 -6.32 -3.51
N ASN A 116 -16.56 -5.16 -3.06
CA ASN A 116 -16.02 -4.13 -3.94
C ASN A 116 -14.50 -3.96 -3.77
N VAL A 117 -13.79 -3.94 -4.89
CA VAL A 117 -12.34 -3.75 -4.97
C VAL A 117 -12.04 -2.47 -5.72
N SER A 118 -11.30 -1.56 -5.08
CA SER A 118 -10.71 -0.42 -5.77
C SER A 118 -9.33 -0.78 -6.32
N LEU A 119 -8.93 -0.12 -7.40
CA LEU A 119 -7.62 -0.28 -8.04
C LEU A 119 -6.99 1.09 -8.21
N HIS A 120 -5.78 1.26 -7.67
CA HIS A 120 -4.96 2.44 -7.88
C HIS A 120 -3.66 2.02 -8.55
N CYS A 121 -3.30 2.71 -9.63
CA CYS A 121 -2.05 2.48 -10.34
C CYS A 121 -1.32 3.81 -10.54
N SER A 122 0.01 3.77 -10.46
CA SER A 122 0.89 4.89 -10.76
C SER A 122 2.04 4.43 -11.66
N TRP A 123 2.54 5.35 -12.49
CA TRP A 123 3.66 5.10 -13.39
C TRP A 123 4.44 6.38 -13.66
N LEU A 124 5.66 6.22 -14.17
CA LEU A 124 6.48 7.32 -14.64
C LEU A 124 6.45 7.38 -16.18
N PRO A 125 6.33 8.57 -16.77
CA PRO A 125 6.51 8.77 -18.20
C PRO A 125 7.86 8.24 -18.69
N GLY A 126 7.90 7.73 -19.91
CA GLY A 126 9.15 7.30 -20.54
C GLY A 126 10.13 8.47 -20.70
N GLN A 127 11.43 8.21 -20.55
CA GLN A 127 12.46 9.26 -20.65
C GLN A 127 12.49 9.90 -22.05
N GLY A 128 12.17 9.12 -23.09
CA GLY A 128 12.06 9.60 -24.47
C GLY A 128 10.65 10.01 -24.87
N ALA A 129 9.67 10.02 -23.95
CA ALA A 129 8.31 10.40 -24.27
C ALA A 129 8.19 11.93 -24.44
N PRO A 130 7.64 12.41 -25.57
CA PRO A 130 7.38 13.84 -25.78
C PRO A 130 6.53 14.47 -24.66
N GLU A 131 6.71 15.77 -24.41
CA GLU A 131 5.95 16.49 -23.37
C GLU A 131 4.43 16.50 -23.63
N ASP A 132 4.00 16.44 -24.90
CA ASP A 132 2.59 16.39 -25.30
C ASP A 132 1.96 14.99 -25.17
N THR A 133 2.70 14.01 -24.63
CA THR A 133 2.21 12.64 -24.49
C THR A 133 1.06 12.55 -23.49
N LYS A 134 -0.06 11.97 -23.91
CA LYS A 134 -1.16 11.57 -23.02
C LYS A 134 -1.21 10.05 -22.91
N TYR A 135 -1.23 9.56 -21.66
CA TYR A 135 -1.33 8.14 -21.36
C TYR A 135 -2.76 7.73 -21.02
N PHE A 136 -3.15 6.52 -21.41
CA PHE A 136 -4.45 5.94 -21.06
C PHE A 136 -4.25 4.53 -20.52
N LEU A 137 -4.86 4.25 -19.37
CA LEU A 137 -4.76 2.98 -18.67
C LEU A 137 -6.06 2.20 -18.82
N PHE A 138 -5.92 0.92 -19.16
CA PHE A 138 -6.99 -0.07 -19.20
C PHE A 138 -6.62 -1.22 -18.27
N TYR A 139 -7.58 -1.71 -17.48
CA TYR A 139 -7.42 -3.00 -16.80
C TYR A 139 -8.29 -4.06 -17.47
N ARG A 140 -7.86 -5.32 -17.39
CA ARG A 140 -8.69 -6.48 -17.70
C ARG A 140 -8.65 -7.48 -16.56
N TYR A 141 -9.84 -7.91 -16.15
CA TYR A 141 -10.05 -9.01 -15.22
C TYR A 141 -11.01 -10.01 -15.87
N GLU A 142 -10.59 -11.27 -16.00
CA GLU A 142 -11.30 -12.28 -16.80
C GLU A 142 -11.65 -11.76 -18.21
N THR A 143 -12.94 -11.57 -18.51
CA THR A 143 -13.50 -11.05 -19.76
C THR A 143 -13.81 -9.56 -19.71
N HIS A 144 -13.84 -8.94 -18.53
CA HIS A 144 -14.17 -7.53 -18.34
C HIS A 144 -12.95 -6.66 -18.59
N THR A 145 -13.11 -5.65 -19.45
CA THR A 145 -12.07 -4.66 -19.77
C THR A 145 -12.64 -3.26 -19.62
N GLU A 146 -11.90 -2.38 -18.97
CA GLU A 146 -12.39 -1.04 -18.66
C GLU A 146 -11.23 -0.03 -18.69
N GLU A 147 -11.52 1.15 -19.24
CA GLU A 147 -10.61 2.30 -19.23
C GLU A 147 -10.71 3.03 -17.89
N CYS A 148 -9.59 3.58 -17.44
CA CYS A 148 -9.55 4.38 -16.23
C CYS A 148 -10.52 5.57 -16.26
N PRO A 149 -11.41 5.70 -15.26
CA PRO A 149 -12.37 6.78 -15.20
C PRO A 149 -11.80 8.07 -14.61
N SER A 150 -10.74 7.98 -13.79
CA SER A 150 -10.20 9.10 -13.03
C SER A 150 -8.68 9.08 -13.00
N TYR A 151 -8.07 10.09 -13.61
CA TYR A 151 -6.63 10.25 -13.69
C TYR A 151 -6.13 11.37 -12.78
N ILE A 152 -4.91 11.20 -12.29
CA ILE A 152 -4.12 12.28 -11.70
C ILE A 152 -2.99 12.62 -12.67
N GLN A 153 -2.78 13.91 -12.86
CA GLN A 153 -1.87 14.45 -13.88
C GLN A 153 -0.63 15.07 -13.24
N ASP A 154 0.48 14.98 -13.97
CA ASP A 154 1.69 15.70 -13.63
C ASP A 154 1.63 17.19 -14.05
N LYS A 155 2.74 17.91 -13.85
CA LYS A 155 2.86 19.34 -14.17
C LYS A 155 2.67 19.66 -15.67
N TRP A 156 2.78 18.67 -16.55
CA TRP A 156 2.62 18.81 -17.99
C TRP A 156 1.26 18.28 -18.48
N ASN A 157 0.30 18.07 -17.56
CA ASN A 157 -1.02 17.50 -17.85
C ASN A 157 -0.95 16.07 -18.44
N ARG A 158 0.11 15.32 -18.14
CA ARG A 158 0.24 13.91 -18.53
C ARG A 158 -0.35 13.05 -17.43
N ASN A 159 -1.22 12.11 -17.79
CA ASN A 159 -1.77 11.14 -16.85
C ASN A 159 -0.63 10.26 -16.29
N THR A 160 -0.47 10.24 -14.97
CA THR A 160 0.60 9.48 -14.27
C THR A 160 0.07 8.58 -13.16
N GLU A 161 -1.18 8.80 -12.74
CA GLU A 161 -1.89 7.85 -11.88
C GLU A 161 -3.33 7.66 -12.36
N CYS A 162 -3.91 6.52 -12.00
CA CYS A 162 -5.28 6.13 -12.29
C CYS A 162 -5.96 5.57 -11.04
N ARG A 163 -7.24 5.92 -10.83
CA ARG A 163 -8.08 5.39 -9.76
C ARG A 163 -9.38 4.80 -10.31
N PHE A 164 -9.62 3.53 -10.02
CA PHE A 164 -10.93 2.89 -10.11
C PHE A 164 -11.53 2.78 -8.71
N SER A 165 -12.65 3.47 -8.47
CA SER A 165 -13.36 3.39 -7.19
C SER A 165 -14.06 2.05 -6.98
N SER A 166 -14.44 1.38 -8.08
CA SER A 166 -15.09 0.08 -8.11
C SER A 166 -14.61 -0.68 -9.34
N THR A 167 -14.35 -1.97 -9.20
CA THR A 167 -13.90 -2.85 -10.28
C THR A 167 -14.68 -4.17 -10.26
N GLN A 168 -14.56 -4.95 -11.32
CA GLN A 168 -15.10 -6.32 -11.39
C GLN A 168 -14.17 -7.38 -10.78
N ILE A 169 -13.08 -6.96 -10.12
CA ILE A 169 -12.14 -7.87 -9.47
C ILE A 169 -12.83 -8.48 -8.26
N LYS A 170 -12.90 -9.82 -8.22
CA LYS A 170 -13.55 -10.55 -7.13
C LYS A 170 -12.55 -10.77 -5.98
N PRO A 171 -12.83 -10.28 -4.76
CA PRO A 171 -11.84 -10.28 -3.68
C PRO A 171 -11.54 -11.67 -3.09
N ASP A 172 -12.46 -12.61 -3.23
CA ASP A 172 -12.38 -13.99 -2.72
C ASP A 172 -11.60 -14.94 -3.65
N GLU A 173 -11.53 -14.65 -4.94
CA GLU A 173 -10.80 -15.48 -5.91
C GLU A 173 -9.28 -15.35 -5.74
N ILE A 174 -8.60 -16.51 -5.74
CA ILE A 174 -7.15 -16.65 -5.52
C ILE A 174 -6.47 -16.87 -6.87
N ASP A 175 -5.25 -16.33 -7.05
CA ASP A 175 -4.37 -16.53 -8.21
C ASP A 175 -4.92 -16.09 -9.57
N ASN A 176 -5.98 -15.28 -9.58
CA ASN A 176 -6.43 -14.63 -10.80
C ASN A 176 -5.48 -13.49 -11.23
N LEU A 177 -5.40 -13.31 -12.54
CA LEU A 177 -4.53 -12.32 -13.17
C LEU A 177 -5.29 -11.03 -13.42
N VAL A 178 -4.76 -9.94 -12.88
CA VAL A 178 -5.15 -8.57 -13.25
C VAL A 178 -4.17 -8.09 -14.31
N VAL A 179 -4.69 -7.79 -15.50
CA VAL A 179 -3.89 -7.27 -16.61
C VAL A 179 -4.01 -5.76 -16.62
N ILE A 180 -2.88 -5.07 -16.65
CA ILE A 180 -2.81 -3.63 -16.83
C ILE A 180 -2.18 -3.33 -18.19
N HIS A 181 -2.85 -2.50 -18.98
CA HIS A 181 -2.37 -2.01 -20.26
C HIS A 181 -2.34 -0.48 -20.22
N ILE A 182 -1.19 0.10 -20.52
CA ILE A 182 -1.05 1.55 -20.66
C ILE A 182 -0.63 1.83 -22.09
N ASN A 183 -1.43 2.59 -22.82
CA ASN A 183 -1.05 3.12 -24.12
C ASN A 183 -0.81 4.63 -24.00
N GLY A 184 -0.34 5.24 -25.09
CA GLY A 184 -0.20 6.69 -25.13
C GLY A 184 -0.34 7.24 -26.53
N SER A 185 -0.65 8.53 -26.61
CA SER A 185 -0.70 9.28 -27.85
C SER A 185 0.11 10.56 -27.74
N SER A 186 0.81 10.90 -28.82
CA SER A 186 1.54 12.15 -29.01
C SER A 186 1.45 12.55 -30.48
N LYS A 187 1.56 13.84 -30.76
CA LYS A 187 1.64 14.37 -32.13
C LYS A 187 3.02 14.16 -32.76
N ARG A 188 4.05 13.91 -31.94
CA ARG A 188 5.46 13.91 -32.37
C ARG A 188 6.03 12.50 -32.56
N ALA A 189 5.53 11.52 -31.81
CA ALA A 189 6.05 10.17 -31.84
C ALA A 189 4.96 9.13 -31.50
N ALA A 190 5.11 7.93 -32.05
CA ALA A 190 4.37 6.77 -31.58
C ALA A 190 4.88 6.36 -30.19
N ILE A 191 3.97 6.26 -29.23
CA ILE A 191 4.29 5.90 -27.85
C ILE A 191 4.18 4.39 -27.70
N LYS A 192 5.27 3.76 -27.26
CA LYS A 192 5.33 2.32 -27.00
C LYS A 192 4.35 1.96 -25.88
N PRO A 193 3.33 1.12 -26.14
CA PRO A 193 2.43 0.68 -25.09
C PRO A 193 3.14 -0.26 -24.12
N PHE A 194 2.67 -0.31 -22.88
CA PHE A 194 3.16 -1.19 -21.84
C PHE A 194 2.06 -2.13 -21.36
N GLN A 195 2.41 -3.36 -21.02
CA GLN A 195 1.48 -4.34 -20.45
C GLN A 195 2.15 -5.12 -19.33
N GLN A 196 1.47 -5.24 -18.20
CA GLN A 196 1.94 -6.03 -17.07
C GLN A 196 0.80 -6.89 -16.51
N LEU A 197 1.14 -8.11 -16.14
CA LEU A 197 0.22 -9.07 -15.52
C LEU A 197 0.59 -9.14 -14.03
N PHE A 198 -0.39 -8.90 -13.17
CA PHE A 198 -0.25 -9.04 -11.73
C PHE A 198 -1.09 -10.21 -11.25
N ASN A 199 -0.50 -11.07 -10.42
CA ASN A 199 -1.33 -11.93 -9.58
C ASN A 199 -2.07 -11.04 -8.58
N GLN A 200 -3.36 -11.28 -8.40
CA GLN A 200 -4.21 -10.45 -7.54
C GLN A 200 -3.65 -10.32 -6.12
N ASN A 201 -3.13 -11.42 -5.55
CA ASN A 201 -2.51 -11.45 -4.22
C ASN A 201 -1.24 -10.59 -4.10
N ALA A 202 -0.51 -10.37 -5.19
CA ALA A 202 0.73 -9.62 -5.21
C ALA A 202 0.51 -8.09 -5.15
N ILE A 203 -0.69 -7.63 -5.54
CA ILE A 203 -1.07 -6.21 -5.54
C ILE A 203 -2.16 -5.88 -4.52
N GLU A 204 -2.73 -6.87 -3.85
CA GLU A 204 -3.69 -6.65 -2.77
C GLU A 204 -2.97 -6.11 -1.53
N LYS A 205 -3.35 -4.89 -1.13
CA LYS A 205 -2.93 -4.29 0.14
C LYS A 205 -4.02 -4.46 1.17
N VAL A 206 -3.71 -5.24 2.20
CA VAL A 206 -4.63 -5.57 3.28
C VAL A 206 -5.04 -4.29 4.02
N ASN A 207 -6.31 -4.22 4.43
CA ASN A 207 -6.79 -3.10 5.23
C ASN A 207 -6.25 -3.16 6.67
N ILE A 208 -6.18 -2.01 7.33
CA ILE A 208 -5.83 -1.93 8.75
C ILE A 208 -6.88 -2.70 9.59
N PRO A 209 -6.50 -3.38 10.68
CA PRO A 209 -7.45 -3.95 11.63
C PRO A 209 -8.46 -2.92 12.12
N ARG A 210 -9.70 -3.36 12.38
CA ARG A 210 -10.78 -2.46 12.83
C ARG A 210 -10.95 -2.54 14.34
N ASN A 211 -11.59 -1.53 14.92
CA ASN A 211 -12.00 -1.51 16.34
C ASN A 211 -10.85 -1.91 17.30
N ILE A 212 -9.67 -1.34 17.07
CA ILE A 212 -8.49 -1.59 17.91
C ILE A 212 -8.74 -0.96 19.28
N SER A 213 -8.78 -1.79 20.31
CA SER A 213 -8.91 -1.37 21.70
C SER A 213 -7.72 -1.86 22.49
N ILE A 214 -7.16 -1.00 23.34
CA ILE A 214 -6.02 -1.32 24.19
C ILE A 214 -6.32 -0.82 25.58
N SER A 215 -6.27 -1.71 26.56
CA SER A 215 -6.49 -1.42 27.97
C SER A 215 -5.33 -1.95 28.82
N LEU A 216 -5.24 -1.42 30.04
CA LEU A 216 -4.32 -1.89 31.06
C LEU A 216 -5.12 -2.52 32.20
N GLU A 217 -4.95 -3.82 32.38
CA GLU A 217 -5.50 -4.56 33.50
C GLU A 217 -4.37 -4.92 34.46
N GLN A 218 -4.29 -4.21 35.59
CA GLN A 218 -3.21 -4.33 36.57
C GLN A 218 -1.84 -4.03 35.94
N ASN A 219 -1.11 -5.08 35.52
CA ASN A 219 0.22 -5.00 34.89
C ASN A 219 0.24 -5.59 33.47
N ASP A 220 -0.93 -5.96 32.95
CA ASP A 220 -1.05 -6.58 31.63
C ASP A 220 -1.70 -5.60 30.66
N LEU A 221 -1.05 -5.42 29.52
CA LEU A 221 -1.62 -4.78 28.35
C LEU A 221 -2.52 -5.78 27.64
N LEU A 222 -3.80 -5.47 27.56
CA LEU A 222 -4.78 -6.23 26.79
C LEU A 222 -5.10 -5.44 25.52
N ALA A 223 -4.79 -6.02 24.37
CA ALA A 223 -5.14 -5.47 23.07
C ALA A 223 -6.13 -6.40 22.37
N THR A 224 -7.19 -5.83 21.82
CA THR A 224 -8.18 -6.55 21.01
C THR A 224 -8.48 -5.75 19.75
N TRP A 225 -8.79 -6.44 18.66
CA TRP A 225 -9.16 -5.82 17.39
C TRP A 225 -10.03 -6.76 16.57
N GLU A 226 -10.79 -6.19 15.64
CA GLU A 226 -11.50 -6.94 14.62
C GLU A 226 -10.64 -7.15 13.37
N LYS A 227 -10.96 -8.20 12.62
CA LYS A 227 -10.30 -8.47 11.34
C LYS A 227 -10.49 -7.29 10.35
N PRO A 228 -9.56 -7.13 9.41
CA PRO A 228 -9.71 -6.18 8.32
C PRO A 228 -10.98 -6.40 7.48
N ILE A 229 -11.45 -5.35 6.81
CA ILE A 229 -12.53 -5.47 5.80
C ILE A 229 -12.02 -6.38 4.68
N SER A 230 -12.62 -7.56 4.56
CA SER A 230 -12.21 -8.61 3.65
C SER A 230 -13.23 -9.76 3.64
N PRO A 231 -13.39 -10.51 2.53
CA PRO A 231 -14.22 -11.72 2.49
C PRO A 231 -13.63 -12.88 3.32
N PHE A 232 -12.34 -12.82 3.68
CA PHE A 232 -11.68 -13.89 4.43
C PHE A 232 -12.08 -13.92 5.91
N ARG A 233 -12.04 -15.13 6.49
CA ARG A 233 -12.29 -15.37 7.92
C ARG A 233 -11.13 -14.90 8.78
N GLU A 234 -11.33 -14.84 10.10
CA GLU A 234 -10.34 -14.32 11.06
C GLU A 234 -9.03 -15.14 11.06
N GLU A 235 -9.11 -16.45 10.87
CA GLU A 235 -7.96 -17.35 10.88
C GLU A 235 -7.01 -17.12 9.68
N CYS A 236 -7.51 -16.43 8.66
CA CYS A 236 -6.75 -16.05 7.47
C CYS A 236 -5.92 -14.78 7.65
N PHE A 237 -5.90 -14.17 8.83
CA PHE A 237 -5.10 -12.98 9.09
C PHE A 237 -3.96 -13.27 10.08
N GLU A 238 -2.83 -12.65 9.81
CA GLU A 238 -1.73 -12.51 10.75
C GLU A 238 -1.48 -11.01 10.98
N TYR A 239 -0.99 -10.69 12.16
CA TYR A 239 -0.81 -9.33 12.62
C TYR A 239 0.62 -9.12 13.10
N GLU A 240 1.12 -7.90 12.89
CA GLU A 240 2.30 -7.40 13.59
C GLU A 240 1.87 -6.32 14.58
N PHE A 241 2.31 -6.51 15.82
CA PHE A 241 2.05 -5.62 16.94
C PHE A 241 3.35 -4.94 17.36
N CYS A 242 3.42 -3.64 17.11
CA CYS A 242 4.55 -2.79 17.44
C CYS A 242 4.28 -2.11 18.78
N LEU A 243 5.15 -2.33 19.75
CA LEU A 243 5.14 -1.70 21.07
C LEU A 243 6.46 -0.96 21.28
N ILE A 244 6.38 0.34 21.58
CA ILE A 244 7.56 1.16 21.88
C ILE A 244 7.42 1.69 23.30
N ASN A 245 8.39 1.39 24.15
CA ASN A 245 8.50 2.01 25.47
C ASN A 245 9.11 3.41 25.31
N LEU A 246 8.35 4.46 25.60
CA LEU A 246 8.79 5.84 25.39
C LEU A 246 9.84 6.32 26.40
N LYS A 247 10.02 5.61 27.52
CA LYS A 247 11.03 5.91 28.53
C LYS A 247 12.39 5.35 28.15
N SER A 248 12.44 4.11 27.64
CA SER A 248 13.68 3.45 27.25
C SER A 248 14.01 3.56 25.76
N GLY A 249 13.03 3.91 24.93
CA GLY A 249 13.14 3.87 23.47
C GLY A 249 13.11 2.45 22.89
N ASN A 250 12.86 1.41 23.71
CA ASN A 250 12.86 0.03 23.25
C ASN A 250 11.64 -0.25 22.38
N GLU A 251 11.87 -0.68 21.13
CA GLU A 251 10.85 -1.08 20.15
C GLU A 251 10.80 -2.60 20.03
N GLN A 252 9.59 -3.15 20.10
CA GLN A 252 9.32 -4.58 19.95
C GLN A 252 8.23 -4.79 18.92
N VAL A 253 8.47 -5.67 17.94
CA VAL A 253 7.47 -6.08 16.95
C VAL A 253 7.19 -7.56 17.13
N LEU A 254 5.95 -7.88 17.46
CA LEU A 254 5.49 -9.24 17.76
C LEU A 254 4.53 -9.71 16.67
N LYS A 255 4.67 -10.97 16.25
CA LYS A 255 3.75 -11.61 15.29
C LYS A 255 2.65 -12.35 16.03
N ILE A 256 1.41 -12.12 15.60
CA ILE A 256 0.21 -12.57 16.30
C ILE A 256 -0.76 -13.18 15.28
N SER A 257 -1.37 -14.30 15.61
CA SER A 257 -2.35 -14.99 14.75
C SER A 257 -3.77 -15.00 15.33
N SER A 258 -4.00 -14.26 16.41
CA SER A 258 -5.29 -14.06 17.06
C SER A 258 -5.69 -12.58 17.02
N ASN A 259 -6.98 -12.33 17.17
CA ASN A 259 -7.58 -10.99 17.27
C ASN A 259 -7.46 -10.34 18.65
N SER A 260 -6.76 -11.00 19.56
CA SER A 260 -6.46 -10.51 20.90
C SER A 260 -5.03 -10.83 21.30
N PHE A 261 -4.47 -10.00 22.16
CA PHE A 261 -3.11 -10.14 22.64
C PHE A 261 -2.98 -9.62 24.06
N ARG A 262 -2.22 -10.35 24.88
CA ARG A 262 -1.94 -9.99 26.27
C ARG A 262 -0.44 -10.00 26.51
N LEU A 263 0.08 -8.91 27.04
CA LEU A 263 1.51 -8.78 27.35
C LEU A 263 1.71 -8.13 28.70
N ARG A 264 2.57 -8.72 29.54
CA ARG A 264 3.00 -8.09 30.79
C ARG A 264 3.92 -6.92 30.50
N ILE A 265 3.62 -5.74 31.01
CA ILE A 265 4.43 -4.54 30.78
C ILE A 265 4.78 -3.82 32.09
N ASP A 266 5.80 -2.97 32.04
CA ASP A 266 6.09 -2.04 33.13
C ASP A 266 5.13 -0.84 33.05
N VAL A 267 4.11 -0.83 33.90
CA VAL A 267 3.10 0.23 34.00
C VAL A 267 3.64 1.59 34.46
N SER A 268 4.89 1.66 34.92
CA SER A 268 5.54 2.93 35.27
C SER A 268 6.01 3.71 34.04
N SER A 269 5.99 3.07 32.87
CA SER A 269 6.38 3.65 31.58
C SER A 269 5.14 3.93 30.71
N ARG A 270 5.26 4.93 29.83
CA ARG A 270 4.29 5.18 28.75
C ARG A 270 4.75 4.45 27.49
N TYR A 271 3.80 3.88 26.76
CA TYR A 271 4.04 3.14 25.53
C TYR A 271 3.25 3.74 24.37
N SER A 272 3.77 3.56 23.17
CA SER A 272 3.04 3.75 21.92
C SER A 272 2.85 2.41 21.23
N VAL A 273 1.64 2.15 20.75
CA VAL A 273 1.24 0.90 20.11
C VAL A 273 0.76 1.17 18.69
N ARG A 274 1.17 0.31 17.76
CA ARG A 274 0.63 0.25 16.40
C ARG A 274 0.41 -1.20 15.99
N ILE A 275 -0.61 -1.46 15.18
CA ILE A 275 -0.93 -2.80 14.68
C ILE A 275 -1.11 -2.74 13.16
N ARG A 276 -0.62 -3.75 12.46
CA ARG A 276 -0.88 -3.95 11.02
C ARG A 276 -1.24 -5.40 10.73
N ALA A 277 -1.89 -5.65 9.60
CA ALA A 277 -2.35 -6.97 9.18
C ALA A 277 -1.75 -7.41 7.84
N ASN A 278 -1.67 -8.72 7.65
CA ASN A 278 -1.49 -9.36 6.35
C ASN A 278 -2.28 -10.68 6.32
N HIS A 279 -2.38 -11.28 5.14
CA HIS A 279 -2.93 -12.61 4.98
C HIS A 279 -1.98 -13.66 5.56
N ASN A 280 -2.54 -14.58 6.32
CA ASN A 280 -1.85 -15.75 6.81
C ASN A 280 -1.66 -16.75 5.65
N HIS A 281 -0.44 -17.28 5.54
CA HIS A 281 -0.05 -18.27 4.54
C HIS A 281 -0.93 -19.53 4.48
N ILE A 282 -1.68 -19.82 5.55
CA ILE A 282 -2.64 -20.94 5.62
C ILE A 282 -3.76 -20.78 4.58
N CYS A 283 -4.23 -19.55 4.34
CA CYS A 283 -5.34 -19.30 3.42
C CYS A 283 -4.86 -18.86 2.03
N ARG A 284 -3.79 -18.07 1.96
CA ARG A 284 -3.28 -17.50 0.71
C ARG A 284 -1.83 -17.05 0.90
N ALA A 285 -1.07 -16.99 -0.20
CA ALA A 285 0.23 -16.34 -0.21
C ALA A 285 0.15 -14.92 0.40
N ARG A 286 1.16 -14.57 1.20
CA ARG A 286 1.28 -13.24 1.80
C ARG A 286 1.29 -12.18 0.70
N GLY A 287 0.46 -11.15 0.88
CA GLY A 287 0.41 -9.99 0.00
C GLY A 287 1.18 -8.81 0.61
N LEU A 288 0.74 -7.61 0.27
CA LEU A 288 1.25 -6.38 0.86
C LEU A 288 0.66 -6.19 2.27
N TRP A 289 1.53 -5.90 3.23
CA TRP A 289 1.11 -5.52 4.57
C TRP A 289 0.21 -4.29 4.53
N SER A 290 -0.77 -4.25 5.43
CA SER A 290 -1.51 -3.02 5.69
C SER A 290 -0.56 -1.91 6.14
N ASP A 291 -1.01 -0.67 5.99
CA ASP A 291 -0.40 0.41 6.74
C ASP A 291 -0.49 0.12 8.24
N TRP A 292 0.40 0.73 9.01
CA TRP A 292 0.27 0.71 10.46
C TRP A 292 -0.98 1.47 10.88
N SER A 293 -1.68 0.97 11.90
CA SER A 293 -2.75 1.70 12.55
C SER A 293 -2.26 3.04 13.09
N GLU A 294 -3.23 3.90 13.42
CA GLU A 294 -2.94 5.06 14.26
C GLU A 294 -2.23 4.64 15.55
N THR A 295 -1.41 5.57 16.06
CA THR A 295 -0.61 5.32 17.24
C THR A 295 -1.46 5.50 18.49
N ILE A 296 -1.62 4.44 19.27
CA ILE A 296 -2.37 4.44 20.53
C ILE A 296 -1.37 4.52 21.68
N TYR A 297 -1.59 5.46 22.60
CA TYR A 297 -0.73 5.63 23.78
C TYR A 297 -1.37 5.02 25.02
N VAL A 298 -0.58 4.27 25.79
CA VAL A 298 -1.02 3.65 27.05
C VAL A 298 0.04 3.80 28.15
N GLY A 299 -0.41 3.79 29.40
CA GLY A 299 0.46 3.99 30.58
C GLY A 299 0.54 5.45 31.02
N GLN A 300 1.16 5.70 32.18
CA GLN A 300 1.26 7.02 32.78
C GLN A 300 2.58 7.72 32.45
N ASN A 301 2.51 9.01 32.10
CA ASN A 301 3.68 9.88 32.05
C ASN A 301 4.08 10.32 33.47
N LYS A 302 4.86 9.50 34.18
CA LYS A 302 5.40 9.92 35.50
C LYS A 302 6.24 11.20 35.43
N LEU A 303 6.82 11.52 34.27
CA LEU A 303 7.63 12.72 34.08
C LEU A 303 6.80 14.02 34.20
N GLU A 304 5.57 14.03 33.68
CA GLU A 304 4.67 15.18 33.80
C GLU A 304 4.26 15.41 35.26
N ASN A 305 3.94 14.34 35.99
CA ASN A 305 3.68 14.43 37.43
C ASN A 305 4.90 14.94 38.20
N SER A 306 6.11 14.52 37.84
CA SER A 306 7.33 14.96 38.50
C SER A 306 7.65 16.43 38.22
N ILE A 307 7.47 16.90 36.98
CA ILE A 307 7.69 18.31 36.61
C ILE A 307 6.65 19.19 37.30
N ALA A 308 5.38 18.78 37.31
CA ALA A 308 4.33 19.48 38.03
C ALA A 308 4.65 19.58 39.54
N TRP A 309 5.12 18.49 40.15
CA TRP A 309 5.55 18.48 41.55
C TRP A 309 6.78 19.37 41.82
N ILE A 310 7.75 19.41 40.92
CA ILE A 310 8.92 20.28 41.06
C ILE A 310 8.51 21.76 40.92
N LEU A 311 7.65 22.08 39.96
CA LEU A 311 7.14 23.44 39.76
C LEU A 311 6.29 23.91 40.94
N THR A 312 5.44 23.04 41.52
CA THR A 312 4.69 23.38 42.73
C THR A 312 5.63 23.59 43.92
N LEU A 313 6.64 22.73 44.12
CA LEU A 313 7.63 22.93 45.19
C LEU A 313 8.38 24.26 45.05
N LEU A 314 8.83 24.59 43.83
CA LEU A 314 9.51 25.85 43.52
C LEU A 314 8.61 27.04 43.80
N SER A 315 7.33 26.99 43.40
CA SER A 315 6.38 28.08 43.64
C SER A 315 6.12 28.32 45.13
N VAL A 316 6.03 27.25 45.93
CA VAL A 316 5.86 27.33 47.39
C VAL A 316 7.12 27.91 48.03
N SER A 317 8.30 27.42 47.63
CA SER A 317 9.59 27.93 48.14
C SER A 317 9.75 29.43 47.88
N MET A 318 9.48 29.89 46.65
CA MET A 318 9.55 31.30 46.29
C MET A 318 8.57 32.16 47.11
N SER A 319 7.37 31.65 47.34
CA SER A 319 6.36 32.32 48.17
C SER A 319 6.82 32.45 49.63
N CYS A 320 7.43 31.39 50.20
CA CYS A 320 7.98 31.43 51.55
C CYS A 320 9.15 32.41 51.68
N ILE A 321 10.06 32.43 50.70
CA ILE A 321 11.19 33.38 50.67
C ILE A 321 10.67 34.81 50.60
N PHE A 322 9.68 35.08 49.75
CA PHE A 322 9.07 36.40 49.64
C PHE A 322 8.45 36.86 50.97
N LEU A 323 7.70 35.98 51.64
CA LEU A 323 7.13 36.27 52.96
C LEU A 323 8.21 36.56 54.00
N LEU A 324 9.30 35.78 54.03
CA LEU A 324 10.46 36.01 54.90
C LEU A 324 11.11 37.37 54.65
N VAL A 325 11.34 37.73 53.38
CA VAL A 325 11.89 39.04 53.01
C VAL A 325 10.98 40.17 53.46
N VAL A 326 9.66 40.05 53.27
CA VAL A 326 8.69 41.06 53.74
C VAL A 326 8.74 41.21 55.26
N VAL A 327 8.81 40.09 56.01
CA VAL A 327 8.92 40.10 57.48
C VAL A 327 10.22 40.75 57.93
N ILE A 328 11.37 40.39 57.34
CA ILE A 328 12.68 40.98 57.67
C ILE A 328 12.70 42.47 57.34
N CYS A 329 12.17 42.88 56.18
CA CYS A 329 12.06 44.29 55.79
C CYS A 329 11.15 45.08 56.74
N LYS A 330 10.12 44.45 57.31
CA LYS A 330 9.27 45.05 58.35
C LYS A 330 10.01 45.18 59.68
N ILE A 331 10.66 44.12 60.15
CA ILE A 331 11.40 44.10 61.42
C ILE A 331 12.56 45.11 61.40
N ASN A 332 13.30 45.19 60.29
CA ASN A 332 14.46 46.07 60.15
C ASN A 332 14.09 47.50 59.71
N HIS A 333 12.81 47.87 59.68
CA HIS A 333 12.32 49.20 59.26
C HIS A 333 12.86 49.68 57.89
N VAL A 334 13.26 48.75 57.00
CA VAL A 334 13.90 49.07 55.71
C VAL A 334 12.97 49.88 54.81
N TRP A 335 11.66 49.64 54.91
CA TRP A 335 10.62 50.41 54.22
C TRP A 335 10.67 51.90 54.56
N SER A 336 11.05 52.27 55.79
CA SER A 336 11.21 53.68 56.18
C SER A 336 12.47 54.34 55.59
N LYS A 337 13.45 53.54 55.14
CA LYS A 337 14.67 54.02 54.47
C LYS A 337 14.54 54.08 52.95
N LEU A 338 13.82 53.15 52.33
CA LEU A 338 13.57 53.12 50.88
C LEU A 338 12.47 54.10 50.45
N PHE A 339 11.51 54.39 51.32
CA PHE A 339 10.45 55.38 51.11
C PHE A 339 10.39 56.35 52.31
N PRO A 340 11.31 57.32 52.40
CA PRO A 340 11.23 58.35 53.44
C PRO A 340 9.91 59.12 53.28
N ARG A 341 9.26 59.46 54.40
CA ARG A 341 8.07 60.31 54.38
C ARG A 341 8.39 61.61 53.64
N ILE A 342 7.61 61.93 52.61
CA ILE A 342 7.69 63.21 51.90
C ILE A 342 7.59 64.32 52.97
N PRO A 343 8.59 65.20 53.10
CA PRO A 343 8.58 66.24 54.12
C PRO A 343 7.39 67.16 53.89
N THR A 344 6.62 67.38 54.96
CA THR A 344 5.49 68.31 54.98
C THR A 344 5.99 69.72 54.68
N PRO A 345 5.38 70.45 53.72
CA PRO A 345 5.76 71.83 53.44
C PRO A 345 5.51 72.71 54.67
N SER A 346 6.52 73.48 55.05
CA SER A 346 6.42 74.49 56.11
C SER A 346 5.45 75.59 55.68
N ASN A 347 4.27 75.63 56.29
CA ASN A 347 3.37 76.78 56.18
C ASN A 347 4.00 77.97 56.92
N LYS A 348 4.63 78.89 56.16
CA LYS A 348 5.09 80.20 56.64
C LYS A 348 4.03 81.29 56.44
N PHE A 349 2.78 81.02 56.78
CA PHE A 349 1.78 82.07 56.92
C PHE A 349 1.34 82.14 58.38
N ARG A 350 1.65 83.26 59.03
CA ARG A 350 1.05 83.62 60.32
C ARG A 350 -0.41 83.96 60.07
N ASP A 351 -1.29 83.34 60.84
CA ASP A 351 -2.70 83.73 60.90
C ASP A 351 -2.78 85.20 61.38
N PRO A 352 -3.44 86.11 60.65
CA PRO A 352 -3.52 87.53 61.03
C PRO A 352 -4.55 87.83 62.13
N PHE A 353 -5.30 86.85 62.62
CA PHE A 353 -6.42 87.11 63.54
C PHE A 353 -6.44 86.10 64.70
N PRO A 354 -5.88 86.45 65.88
CA PRO A 354 -6.18 85.73 67.10
C PRO A 354 -7.61 86.09 67.51
N VAL A 355 -8.50 85.12 67.53
CA VAL A 355 -9.81 85.27 68.17
C VAL A 355 -9.72 84.54 69.51
N ASP A 356 -9.35 85.29 70.53
CA ASP A 356 -9.71 84.97 71.92
C ASP A 356 -11.19 85.31 72.07
N TYR A 357 -12.03 84.37 72.51
CA TYR A 357 -13.12 84.59 73.47
C TYR A 357 -13.52 83.25 74.12
N GLU A 358 -13.46 83.26 75.46
CA GLU A 358 -14.08 82.45 76.53
C GLU A 358 -14.62 81.03 76.24
#